data_AF-A0AAU8SE67-F1
#
_entry.id   AF-A0AAU8SE67-F1
#
_cell.length_a   1.000
_cell.length_b   1.000
_cell.length_c   1.000
_cell.angle_alpha   90.00
_cell.angle_beta   90.00
_cell.angle_gamma   90.00
#
_symmetry.space_group_name_H-M   'P 1'
#
loop_
_entity.id
_entity.type
_entity.pdbx_description
1 polymer ?
#
loop_
_entity_poly.entity_id
_entity_poly.type
_entity_poly.pdbx_seq_one_letter_code
_entity_poly.pdbx_strand_id
1 'polypeptide(L)'
;MKIFKSISALKNREKGKRAFILANGPSILSEDLSLLKGEVTIGMNASTMLEEQHGFTTDYYVLSDKRFLTHPEKSHFGTTDLDPKTIRILREELREVDDRTLPNKSYYVPALQRDGFSRDIRAGYFFGCTTTMLAIQFAYYLGVKDIYLLGCDLKYTAESPRFYKESNPQLEDSFTSIQIWNIANANAIMNKEEKRIINCSKGSFLRPYLDYEEFSSLFGKRVVAA
;
A
#
# COMPACT_ATOMS: atom_id res chain seq x y z
N MET A 1 -4.12 -26.09 20.40
CA MET A 1 -4.69 -24.76 20.70
C MET A 1 -4.05 -23.73 19.75
N LYS A 2 -4.69 -23.40 18.62
CA LYS A 2 -4.16 -22.39 17.69
C LYS A 2 -4.36 -21.03 18.34
N ILE A 3 -3.29 -20.45 18.91
CA ILE A 3 -3.30 -19.05 19.33
C ILE A 3 -3.61 -18.24 18.07
N PHE A 4 -4.80 -17.66 17.99
CA PHE A 4 -5.13 -16.67 16.97
C PHE A 4 -4.11 -15.54 17.14
N LYS A 5 -3.11 -15.47 16.25
CA LYS A 5 -2.15 -14.37 16.27
C LYS A 5 -2.96 -13.11 15.97
N SER A 6 -3.20 -12.30 16.99
CA SER A 6 -3.99 -11.07 16.86
C SER A 6 -3.18 -10.00 16.15
N ILE A 7 -3.82 -9.24 15.26
CA ILE A 7 -3.23 -8.05 14.63
C ILE A 7 -2.84 -6.98 15.67
N SER A 8 -3.30 -7.11 16.93
CA SER A 8 -2.85 -6.32 18.09
C SER A 8 -1.34 -6.26 18.24
N ALA A 9 -0.62 -7.33 17.88
CA ALA A 9 0.84 -7.38 17.96
C ALA A 9 1.57 -6.43 16.99
N LEU A 10 0.85 -5.87 16.01
CA LEU A 10 1.42 -4.91 15.05
C LEU A 10 1.20 -3.45 15.46
N LYS A 11 0.36 -3.19 16.47
CA LYS A 11 0.06 -1.82 16.89
C LYS A 11 1.34 -1.12 17.33
N ASN A 12 1.62 0.06 16.77
CA ASN A 12 2.82 0.85 17.08
C ASN A 12 4.16 0.14 16.83
N ARG A 13 4.20 -0.95 16.04
CA ARG A 13 5.45 -1.68 15.76
C ARG A 13 6.49 -0.84 15.02
N GLU A 14 6.04 0.12 14.22
CA GLU A 14 6.86 1.05 13.45
C GLU A 14 6.72 2.49 13.96
N LYS A 15 6.49 2.65 15.28
CA LYS A 15 6.20 3.96 15.88
C LYS A 15 7.27 4.98 15.57
N GLY A 16 6.85 6.13 15.04
CA GLY A 16 7.72 7.28 14.78
C GLY A 16 8.59 7.16 13.52
N LYS A 17 8.60 6.01 12.85
CA LYS A 17 9.30 5.83 11.57
C LYS A 17 8.51 6.43 10.42
N ARG A 18 9.16 6.58 9.27
CA ARG A 18 8.47 6.77 7.98
C ARG A 18 8.14 5.42 7.36
N ALA A 19 7.11 5.38 6.51
CA ALA A 19 6.80 4.21 5.69
C ALA A 19 6.50 4.62 4.24
N PHE A 20 6.85 3.74 3.32
CA PHE A 20 6.63 3.88 1.88
C PHE A 20 5.54 2.92 1.43
N ILE A 21 4.48 3.46 0.85
CA ILE A 21 3.39 2.69 0.27
C ILE A 21 3.60 2.61 -1.24
N LEU A 22 3.76 1.39 -1.75
CA LEU A 22 4.00 1.13 -3.17
C LEU A 22 2.66 0.81 -3.84
N ALA A 23 2.01 1.85 -4.38
CA ALA A 23 0.83 1.67 -5.22
C ALA A 23 1.24 1.27 -6.65
N ASN A 24 0.26 1.17 -7.55
CA ASN A 24 0.45 0.52 -8.85
C ASN A 24 0.46 1.48 -10.05
N GLY A 25 0.46 2.78 -9.84
CA GLY A 25 0.48 3.79 -10.90
C GLY A 25 1.84 3.87 -11.61
N PRO A 26 1.88 4.26 -12.91
CA PRO A 26 3.09 4.30 -13.72
C PRO A 26 4.23 5.17 -13.17
N SER A 27 3.95 6.22 -12.37
CA SER A 27 5.00 7.13 -11.93
C SER A 27 6.07 6.45 -11.07
N ILE A 28 5.78 5.29 -10.49
CA ILE A 28 6.74 4.57 -9.66
C ILE A 28 7.95 4.06 -10.47
N LEU A 29 7.79 3.89 -11.80
CA LEU A 29 8.84 3.40 -12.69
C LEU A 29 9.98 4.41 -12.90
N SER A 30 9.76 5.69 -12.59
CA SER A 30 10.83 6.70 -12.67
C SER A 30 11.71 6.76 -11.42
N GLU A 31 11.39 5.99 -10.38
CA GLU A 31 12.04 6.06 -9.08
C GLU A 31 13.11 4.97 -8.91
N ASP A 32 14.22 5.31 -8.23
CA ASP A 32 15.22 4.31 -7.81
C ASP A 32 14.78 3.61 -6.53
N LEU A 33 13.92 2.60 -6.66
CA LEU A 33 13.36 1.88 -5.51
C LEU A 33 14.40 1.07 -4.72
N SER A 34 15.65 0.93 -5.21
CA SER A 34 16.71 0.28 -4.44
C SER A 34 17.05 1.05 -3.15
N LEU A 35 16.68 2.34 -3.10
CA LEU A 35 16.78 3.20 -1.92
C LEU A 35 15.86 2.78 -0.77
N LEU A 36 14.82 1.98 -1.03
CA LEU A 36 13.89 1.47 -0.02
C LEU A 36 14.48 0.39 0.89
N LYS A 37 15.70 -0.09 0.61
CA LYS A 37 16.40 -1.06 1.47
C LYS A 37 16.55 -0.53 2.90
N GLY A 38 15.91 -1.20 3.84
CA GLY A 38 15.92 -0.84 5.27
C GLY A 38 14.87 0.19 5.69
N GLU A 39 14.05 0.67 4.76
CA GLU A 39 12.87 1.48 5.05
C GLU A 39 11.65 0.60 5.32
N VAL A 40 10.67 1.11 6.08
CA VAL A 40 9.40 0.42 6.26
C VAL A 40 8.62 0.51 4.96
N THR A 41 8.22 -0.64 4.42
CA THR A 41 7.54 -0.71 3.12
C THR A 41 6.21 -1.44 3.22
N ILE A 42 5.22 -0.93 2.49
CA ILE A 42 3.89 -1.53 2.38
C ILE A 42 3.53 -1.67 0.89
N GLY A 43 3.60 -2.91 0.40
CA GLY A 43 3.23 -3.29 -0.96
C GLY A 43 1.75 -3.58 -1.08
N MET A 44 1.24 -3.56 -2.32
CA MET A 44 -0.12 -3.98 -2.66
C MET A 44 -0.25 -4.44 -4.11
N ASN A 45 -1.24 -5.30 -4.36
CA ASN A 45 -1.53 -5.85 -5.69
C ASN A 45 -0.24 -6.37 -6.35
N ALA A 46 0.13 -5.88 -7.54
CA ALA A 46 1.31 -6.32 -8.27
C ALA A 46 2.63 -5.65 -7.82
N SER A 47 2.66 -4.87 -6.72
CA SER A 47 3.89 -4.19 -6.29
C SER A 47 5.06 -5.15 -6.02
N THR A 48 4.77 -6.42 -5.74
CA THR A 48 5.76 -7.50 -5.58
C THR A 48 6.70 -7.60 -6.79
N MET A 49 6.26 -7.22 -8.00
CA MET A 49 7.12 -7.14 -9.19
C MET A 49 8.30 -6.16 -9.01
N LEU A 50 8.10 -5.09 -8.23
CA LEU A 50 9.10 -4.06 -8.00
C LEU A 50 10.19 -4.53 -7.04
N GLU A 51 9.87 -5.46 -6.13
CA GLU A 51 10.80 -6.03 -5.17
C GLU A 51 11.94 -6.78 -5.88
N GLU A 52 11.58 -7.68 -6.80
CA GLU A 52 12.54 -8.42 -7.62
C GLU A 52 13.37 -7.48 -8.50
N GLN A 53 12.71 -6.54 -9.18
CA GLN A 53 13.37 -5.63 -10.12
C GLN A 53 14.41 -4.70 -9.44
N HIS A 54 14.17 -4.29 -8.20
CA HIS A 54 15.03 -3.33 -7.50
C HIS A 54 15.81 -3.95 -6.31
N GLY A 55 15.64 -5.25 -6.08
CA GLY A 55 16.40 -6.03 -5.12
C GLY A 55 16.15 -5.66 -3.66
N PHE A 56 14.89 -5.39 -3.28
CA PHE A 56 14.48 -5.20 -1.88
C PHE A 56 13.29 -6.11 -1.55
N THR A 57 12.97 -6.27 -0.27
CA THR A 57 11.83 -7.07 0.19
C THR A 57 10.90 -6.20 1.02
N THR A 58 9.60 -6.29 0.75
CA THR A 58 8.60 -5.50 1.46
C THR A 58 8.32 -6.08 2.86
N ASP A 59 8.23 -5.24 3.89
CA ASP A 59 7.89 -5.67 5.26
C ASP A 59 6.44 -6.15 5.39
N TYR A 60 5.54 -5.43 4.73
CA TYR A 60 4.09 -5.64 4.82
C TYR A 60 3.45 -5.63 3.44
N TYR A 61 2.46 -6.50 3.21
CA TYR A 61 1.68 -6.52 1.99
C TYR A 61 0.20 -6.37 2.31
N VAL A 62 -0.52 -5.53 1.57
CA VAL A 62 -1.97 -5.37 1.75
C VAL A 62 -2.75 -5.68 0.47
N LEU A 63 -3.94 -6.25 0.62
CA LEU A 63 -4.83 -6.53 -0.50
C LEU A 63 -6.29 -6.45 -0.10
N SER A 64 -7.10 -5.79 -0.93
CA SER A 64 -8.55 -5.68 -0.71
C SER A 64 -9.42 -6.15 -1.87
N ASP A 65 -8.84 -6.29 -3.07
CA ASP A 65 -9.59 -6.68 -4.26
C ASP A 65 -9.60 -8.20 -4.45
N LYS A 66 -10.80 -8.79 -4.34
CA LYS A 66 -11.01 -10.22 -4.59
C LYS A 66 -10.67 -10.60 -6.04
N ARG A 67 -10.97 -9.72 -7.00
CA ARG A 67 -10.68 -9.92 -8.43
C ARG A 67 -9.19 -10.05 -8.67
N PHE A 68 -8.34 -9.41 -7.88
CA PHE A 68 -6.89 -9.52 -8.00
C PHE A 68 -6.41 -10.89 -7.49
N LEU A 69 -6.85 -11.30 -6.29
CA LEU A 69 -6.42 -12.55 -5.66
C LEU A 69 -6.92 -13.80 -6.40
N THR A 70 -8.05 -13.72 -7.10
CA THR A 70 -8.60 -14.83 -7.89
C THR A 70 -8.20 -14.81 -9.36
N HIS A 71 -7.41 -13.81 -9.81
CA HIS A 71 -7.01 -13.73 -11.21
C HIS A 71 -5.85 -14.70 -11.48
N PRO A 72 -5.95 -15.56 -12.52
CA PRO A 72 -4.96 -16.61 -12.76
C PRO A 72 -3.54 -16.07 -13.00
N GLU A 73 -3.42 -14.89 -13.60
CA GLU A 73 -2.13 -14.25 -13.90
C GLU A 73 -1.66 -13.21 -12.87
N LYS A 74 -2.39 -13.02 -11.75
CA LYS A 74 -2.03 -11.97 -10.77
C LYS A 74 -2.02 -12.47 -9.33
N SER A 75 -2.73 -13.56 -9.05
CA SER A 75 -2.84 -14.13 -7.70
C SER A 75 -1.47 -14.40 -7.07
N HIS A 76 -0.50 -14.86 -7.87
CA HIS A 76 0.86 -15.17 -7.43
C HIS A 76 1.58 -13.98 -6.79
N PHE A 77 1.37 -12.74 -7.27
CA PHE A 77 1.94 -11.53 -6.67
C PHE A 77 1.49 -11.27 -5.23
N GLY A 78 0.27 -11.68 -4.86
CA GLY A 78 -0.25 -11.56 -3.50
C GLY A 78 -0.12 -12.84 -2.66
N THR A 79 0.53 -13.87 -3.21
CA THR A 79 0.63 -15.20 -2.62
C THR A 79 2.05 -15.75 -2.73
N THR A 80 2.36 -16.55 -3.74
CA THR A 80 3.57 -17.36 -3.85
C THR A 80 4.84 -16.56 -4.09
N ASP A 81 4.73 -15.35 -4.66
CA ASP A 81 5.89 -14.52 -5.01
C ASP A 81 6.36 -13.65 -3.84
N LEU A 82 5.52 -13.49 -2.81
CA LEU A 82 5.89 -12.73 -1.62
C LEU A 82 6.98 -13.46 -0.84
N ASP A 83 7.97 -12.72 -0.34
CA ASP A 83 8.93 -13.28 0.61
C ASP A 83 8.17 -13.88 1.82
N PRO A 84 8.53 -15.09 2.29
CA PRO A 84 7.85 -15.73 3.41
C PRO A 84 7.78 -14.89 4.71
N LYS A 85 8.69 -13.92 4.87
CA LYS A 85 8.72 -13.00 6.02
C LYS A 85 7.74 -11.83 5.88
N THR A 86 7.30 -11.50 4.67
CA THR A 86 6.33 -10.42 4.43
C THR A 86 5.02 -10.72 5.13
N ILE A 87 4.54 -9.76 5.92
CA ILE A 87 3.29 -9.89 6.69
C ILE A 87 2.12 -9.42 5.83
N ARG A 88 1.13 -10.28 5.62
CA ARG A 88 -0.05 -9.98 4.79
C ARG A 88 -1.19 -9.44 5.63
N ILE A 89 -1.77 -8.30 5.23
CA ILE A 89 -3.01 -7.72 5.78
C ILE A 89 -4.06 -7.72 4.66
N LEU A 90 -5.00 -8.63 4.74
CA LEU A 90 -5.99 -8.87 3.71
C LEU A 90 -7.36 -8.37 4.17
N ARG A 91 -8.19 -7.91 3.24
CA ARG A 91 -9.62 -7.71 3.52
C ARG A 91 -10.26 -9.03 3.97
N GLU A 92 -11.15 -8.99 4.96
CA GLU A 92 -11.74 -10.18 5.60
C GLU A 92 -12.37 -11.16 4.60
N GLU A 93 -13.10 -10.64 3.62
CA GLU A 93 -13.80 -11.42 2.61
C GLU A 93 -12.85 -12.19 1.66
N LEU A 94 -11.55 -11.85 1.65
CA LEU A 94 -10.54 -12.61 0.93
C LEU A 94 -10.22 -13.94 1.61
N ARG A 95 -10.58 -14.13 2.89
CA ARG A 95 -10.37 -15.40 3.61
C ARG A 95 -11.01 -16.60 2.90
N GLU A 96 -12.11 -16.37 2.20
CA GLU A 96 -12.84 -17.40 1.44
C GLU A 96 -12.07 -17.92 0.22
N VAL A 97 -11.09 -17.17 -0.28
CA VAL A 97 -10.33 -17.49 -1.50
C VAL A 97 -8.82 -17.48 -1.33
N ASP A 98 -8.29 -17.03 -0.18
CA ASP A 98 -6.86 -17.01 0.11
C ASP A 98 -6.33 -18.40 0.45
N ASP A 99 -5.12 -18.71 -0.03
CA ASP A 99 -4.38 -19.89 0.39
C ASP A 99 -3.77 -19.67 1.78
N ARG A 100 -4.38 -20.32 2.77
CA ARG A 100 -3.98 -20.25 4.18
C ARG A 100 -2.86 -21.23 4.54
N THR A 101 -2.35 -22.00 3.59
CA THR A 101 -1.21 -22.90 3.76
C THR A 101 0.13 -22.19 3.51
N LEU A 102 0.09 -20.99 2.91
CA LEU A 102 1.26 -20.16 2.67
C LEU A 102 2.03 -19.85 3.97
N PRO A 103 3.37 -19.73 3.88
CA PRO A 103 4.22 -19.51 5.05
C PRO A 103 4.05 -18.12 5.67
N ASN A 104 3.56 -17.15 4.89
CA ASN A 104 3.36 -15.78 5.32
C ASN A 104 2.39 -15.69 6.50
N LYS A 105 2.69 -14.79 7.43
CA LYS A 105 1.75 -14.43 8.48
C LYS A 105 0.64 -13.55 7.90
N SER A 106 -0.56 -14.10 7.76
CA SER A 106 -1.73 -13.36 7.29
C SER A 106 -2.66 -12.92 8.42
N TYR A 107 -3.14 -11.70 8.31
CA TYR A 107 -4.25 -11.16 9.09
C TYR A 107 -5.35 -10.72 8.14
N TYR A 108 -6.58 -10.81 8.63
CA TYR A 108 -7.77 -10.46 7.88
C TYR A 108 -8.50 -9.36 8.64
N VAL A 109 -8.96 -8.35 7.91
CA VAL A 109 -9.48 -7.11 8.47
C VAL A 109 -10.82 -6.79 7.81
N PRO A 110 -11.91 -6.58 8.59
CA PRO A 110 -13.20 -6.26 8.02
C PRO A 110 -13.17 -4.89 7.34
N ALA A 111 -13.74 -4.83 6.13
CA ALA A 111 -14.08 -3.55 5.53
C ALA A 111 -15.31 -2.97 6.25
N LEU A 112 -15.22 -1.71 6.66
CA LEU A 112 -16.32 -0.93 7.21
C LEU A 112 -17.11 -0.31 6.05
N GLN A 113 -17.72 0.85 6.28
CA GLN A 113 -18.32 1.64 5.22
C GLN A 113 -17.27 2.22 4.25
N ARG A 114 -17.76 2.75 3.13
CA ARG A 114 -16.92 3.33 2.06
C ARG A 114 -16.05 4.46 2.56
N ASP A 115 -16.66 5.46 3.22
CA ASP A 115 -16.02 6.74 3.49
C ASP A 115 -15.70 6.92 4.97
N GLY A 116 -14.45 7.27 5.26
CA GLY A 116 -13.99 7.58 6.62
C GLY A 116 -12.53 7.18 6.86
N PHE A 117 -12.17 7.07 8.14
CA PHE A 117 -10.83 6.70 8.57
C PHE A 117 -10.87 5.98 9.92
N SER A 118 -10.25 4.81 9.97
CA SER A 118 -10.11 4.02 11.19
C SER A 118 -8.73 4.25 11.81
N ARG A 119 -8.72 4.64 13.08
CA ARG A 119 -7.49 4.69 13.90
C ARG A 119 -7.09 3.33 14.44
N ASP A 120 -7.97 2.34 14.32
CA ASP A 120 -7.79 1.03 14.89
C ASP A 120 -8.28 -0.05 13.94
N ILE A 121 -7.35 -0.58 13.16
CA ILE A 121 -7.65 -1.58 12.15
C ILE A 121 -8.22 -2.88 12.74
N ARG A 122 -8.11 -3.12 14.05
CA ARG A 122 -8.75 -4.25 14.73
C ARG A 122 -10.27 -4.22 14.62
N ALA A 123 -10.85 -3.03 14.58
CA ALA A 123 -12.28 -2.82 14.38
C ALA A 123 -12.68 -2.84 12.89
N GLY A 124 -11.69 -2.79 11.99
CA GLY A 124 -11.88 -2.68 10.55
C GLY A 124 -11.26 -1.40 9.97
N TYR A 125 -11.40 -1.26 8.65
CA TYR A 125 -10.90 -0.12 7.89
C TYR A 125 -11.98 0.42 6.95
N PHE A 126 -11.96 1.72 6.68
CA PHE A 126 -12.83 2.32 5.68
C PHE A 126 -12.28 2.07 4.28
N PHE A 127 -13.14 1.60 3.37
CA PHE A 127 -12.68 1.03 2.10
C PHE A 127 -12.09 2.08 1.14
N GLY A 128 -12.70 3.26 1.08
CA GLY A 128 -12.31 4.39 0.22
C GLY A 128 -12.18 4.08 -1.27
N CYS A 129 -12.75 2.97 -1.74
CA CYS A 129 -12.67 2.48 -3.11
C CYS A 129 -11.24 2.22 -3.62
N THR A 130 -10.27 1.95 -2.73
CA THR A 130 -8.90 1.61 -3.12
C THR A 130 -8.17 0.82 -2.04
N THR A 131 -7.35 -0.16 -2.45
CA THR A 131 -6.41 -0.86 -1.54
C THR A 131 -5.45 0.12 -0.86
N THR A 132 -5.16 1.28 -1.47
CA THR A 132 -4.35 2.33 -0.86
C THR A 132 -4.90 2.80 0.49
N MET A 133 -6.22 2.81 0.69
CA MET A 133 -6.82 3.20 1.98
C MET A 133 -6.64 2.15 3.07
N LEU A 134 -6.57 0.86 2.71
CA LEU A 134 -6.16 -0.19 3.64
C LEU A 134 -4.70 0.02 4.06
N ALA A 135 -3.81 0.31 3.11
CA ALA A 135 -2.40 0.57 3.38
C ALA A 135 -2.21 1.79 4.30
N ILE A 136 -2.89 2.91 4.03
CA ILE A 136 -2.80 4.14 4.83
C ILE A 136 -3.27 3.90 6.28
N GLN A 137 -4.45 3.30 6.46
CA GLN A 137 -4.99 3.04 7.81
C GLN A 137 -4.15 2.00 8.57
N PHE A 138 -3.60 1.01 7.87
CA PHE A 138 -2.67 0.06 8.47
C PHE A 138 -1.34 0.72 8.89
N ALA A 139 -0.77 1.57 8.04
CA ALA A 139 0.44 2.35 8.36
C ALA A 139 0.22 3.24 9.60
N TYR A 140 -0.93 3.92 9.68
CA TYR A 140 -1.31 4.67 10.87
C TYR A 140 -1.33 3.78 12.12
N TYR A 141 -1.93 2.59 12.02
CA TYR A 141 -2.00 1.61 13.11
C TYR A 141 -0.63 1.05 13.52
N LEU A 142 0.31 0.90 12.57
CA LEU A 142 1.72 0.59 12.83
C LEU A 142 2.43 1.71 13.61
N GLY A 143 1.83 2.90 13.72
CA GLY A 143 2.35 4.02 14.50
C GLY A 143 3.30 4.94 13.72
N VAL A 144 3.40 4.79 12.40
CA VAL A 144 4.31 5.59 11.57
C VAL A 144 4.01 7.09 11.69
N LYS A 145 5.05 7.91 11.54
CA LYS A 145 4.95 9.37 11.56
C LYS A 145 4.60 9.91 10.18
N ASP A 146 5.34 9.51 9.16
CA ASP A 146 5.19 9.99 7.79
C ASP A 146 4.92 8.81 6.85
N ILE A 147 3.94 8.97 5.96
CA ILE A 147 3.60 8.03 4.89
C ILE A 147 3.97 8.65 3.56
N TYR A 148 4.81 7.98 2.78
CA TYR A 148 5.19 8.38 1.43
C TYR A 148 4.47 7.50 0.41
N LEU A 149 3.63 8.10 -0.43
CA LEU A 149 2.87 7.41 -1.48
C LEU A 149 3.67 7.41 -2.79
N LEU A 150 4.10 6.23 -3.23
CA LEU A 150 4.75 6.01 -4.52
C LEU A 150 3.77 5.36 -5.50
N GLY A 151 3.75 5.82 -6.75
CA GLY A 151 2.84 5.28 -7.78
C GLY A 151 1.36 5.51 -7.47
N CYS A 152 1.02 6.54 -6.69
CA CYS A 152 -0.37 6.89 -6.40
C CYS A 152 -0.81 8.04 -7.32
N ASP A 153 -0.96 7.73 -8.60
CA ASP A 153 -1.19 8.73 -9.65
C ASP A 153 -2.63 9.21 -9.72
N LEU A 154 -3.59 8.28 -9.58
CA LEU A 154 -5.03 8.51 -9.77
C LEU A 154 -5.36 9.12 -11.15
N LYS A 155 -4.44 8.96 -12.11
CA LYS A 155 -4.57 9.30 -13.52
C LYS A 155 -4.63 8.02 -14.33
N TYR A 156 -5.83 7.48 -14.45
CA TYR A 156 -6.04 6.26 -15.21
C TYR A 156 -6.23 6.62 -16.68
N THR A 157 -5.17 6.48 -17.49
CA THR A 157 -5.27 6.61 -18.94
C THR A 157 -5.52 5.24 -19.56
N ALA A 158 -6.19 5.19 -20.72
CA ALA A 158 -6.51 3.92 -21.37
C ALA A 158 -5.24 3.15 -21.78
N GLU A 159 -4.13 3.85 -22.02
CA GLU A 159 -2.90 3.29 -22.56
C GLU A 159 -2.00 2.66 -21.49
N SER A 160 -2.00 3.20 -20.26
CA SER A 160 -1.12 2.72 -19.18
C SER A 160 -1.65 3.13 -17.81
N PRO A 161 -2.78 2.58 -17.33
CA PRO A 161 -3.33 2.96 -16.02
C PRO A 161 -2.48 2.47 -14.84
N ARG A 162 -1.60 1.50 -15.08
CA ARG A 162 -0.74 0.85 -14.09
C ARG A 162 0.69 0.77 -14.61
N PHE A 163 1.66 0.50 -13.72
CA PHE A 163 3.07 0.35 -14.11
C PHE A 163 3.36 -0.95 -14.87
N TYR A 164 2.48 -1.94 -14.79
CA TYR A 164 2.63 -3.25 -15.42
C TYR A 164 1.57 -3.46 -16.49
N LYS A 165 1.88 -4.29 -17.48
CA LYS A 165 0.93 -4.66 -18.55
C LYS A 165 0.00 -5.76 -18.07
N GLU A 166 -1.25 -5.68 -18.51
CA GLU A 166 -2.27 -6.70 -18.26
C GLU A 166 -2.72 -7.28 -19.60
N SER A 167 -2.70 -8.62 -19.73
CA SER A 167 -3.24 -9.30 -20.92
C SER A 167 -4.77 -9.12 -21.00
N ASN A 168 -5.42 -9.15 -19.84
CA ASN A 168 -6.84 -8.95 -19.64
C ASN A 168 -7.06 -7.86 -18.57
N PRO A 169 -7.16 -6.58 -18.97
CA PRO A 169 -7.31 -5.48 -18.03
C PRO A 169 -8.64 -5.61 -17.29
N GLN A 170 -8.60 -5.48 -15.98
CA GLN A 170 -9.82 -5.38 -15.19
C GLN A 170 -10.44 -4.01 -15.42
N LEU A 171 -11.77 -3.97 -15.62
CA LEU A 171 -12.51 -2.73 -15.72
C LEU A 171 -12.22 -1.87 -14.50
N GLU A 172 -11.83 -0.62 -14.76
CA GLU A 172 -11.56 0.33 -13.71
C GLU A 172 -12.86 0.91 -13.19
N ASP A 173 -13.01 0.84 -11.87
CA ASP A 173 -14.15 1.44 -11.23
C ASP A 173 -13.96 2.96 -11.22
N SER A 174 -14.93 3.72 -11.74
CA SER A 174 -14.86 5.19 -11.86
C SER A 174 -15.07 5.90 -10.52
N PHE A 175 -14.18 5.64 -9.54
CA PHE A 175 -14.25 6.14 -8.17
C PHE A 175 -13.10 7.08 -7.81
N THR A 176 -12.39 7.63 -8.79
CA THR A 176 -11.23 8.52 -8.58
C THR A 176 -11.54 9.67 -7.61
N SER A 177 -12.70 10.32 -7.73
CA SER A 177 -13.10 11.40 -6.82
C SER A 177 -13.27 10.92 -5.37
N ILE A 178 -13.82 9.72 -5.16
CA ILE A 178 -14.00 9.10 -3.85
C ILE A 178 -12.65 8.69 -3.24
N GLN A 179 -11.75 8.16 -4.08
CA GLN A 179 -10.40 7.80 -3.66
C GLN A 179 -9.61 9.04 -3.22
N ILE A 180 -9.64 10.11 -4.03
CA ILE A 180 -9.02 11.40 -3.71
C ILE A 180 -9.58 11.93 -2.38
N TRP A 181 -10.91 11.96 -2.24
CA TRP A 181 -11.55 12.48 -1.02
C TRP A 181 -11.14 11.70 0.22
N ASN A 182 -11.13 10.36 0.16
CA ASN A 182 -10.77 9.53 1.31
C ASN A 182 -9.28 9.65 1.69
N ILE A 183 -8.38 9.71 0.70
CA ILE A 183 -6.95 9.91 0.95
C ILE A 183 -6.70 11.31 1.54
N ALA A 184 -7.33 12.35 1.00
CA ALA A 184 -7.24 13.71 1.53
C ALA A 184 -7.81 13.81 2.96
N ASN A 185 -8.94 13.17 3.23
CA ASN A 185 -9.53 13.10 4.56
C ASN A 185 -8.61 12.37 5.56
N ALA A 186 -7.99 11.27 5.15
CA ALA A 186 -6.99 10.57 5.96
C ALA A 186 -5.80 11.48 6.32
N ASN A 187 -5.29 12.25 5.36
CA ASN A 187 -4.22 13.22 5.60
C ASN A 187 -4.66 14.32 6.59
N ALA A 188 -5.85 14.90 6.40
CA ALA A 188 -6.39 15.91 7.31
C ALA A 188 -6.55 15.40 8.75
N ILE A 189 -6.90 14.12 8.91
CA ILE A 189 -6.98 13.46 10.22
C ILE A 189 -5.59 13.24 10.81
N MET A 190 -4.64 12.74 10.02
CA MET A 190 -3.26 12.49 10.46
C MET A 190 -2.53 13.78 10.85
N ASN A 191 -2.74 14.87 10.11
CA ASN A 191 -2.11 16.17 10.37
C ASN A 191 -2.49 16.75 11.74
N LYS A 192 -3.71 16.49 12.23
CA LYS A 192 -4.14 16.88 13.59
C LYS A 192 -3.35 16.16 14.69
N GLU A 193 -2.61 15.12 14.34
CA GLU A 193 -1.84 14.27 15.22
C GLU A 193 -0.34 14.31 14.87
N GLU A 194 0.10 15.38 14.17
CA GLU A 194 1.49 15.63 13.77
C GLU A 194 2.11 14.49 12.92
N LYS A 195 1.25 13.80 12.16
CA LYS A 195 1.59 12.78 11.18
C LYS A 195 1.22 13.26 9.79
N ARG A 196 1.93 12.81 8.75
CA ARG A 196 1.74 13.32 7.39
C ARG A 196 1.55 12.20 6.38
N ILE A 197 0.77 12.48 5.33
CA ILE A 197 0.75 11.70 4.09
C ILE A 197 1.33 12.60 3.00
N ILE A 198 2.46 12.18 2.43
CA ILE A 198 3.20 12.88 1.39
C ILE A 198 3.06 12.09 0.10
N ASN A 199 2.75 12.79 -1.00
CA ASN A 199 2.70 12.21 -2.33
C ASN A 199 4.09 12.33 -2.99
N CYS A 200 4.59 11.25 -3.58
CA CYS A 200 5.84 11.24 -4.35
C CYS A 200 5.62 11.11 -5.87
N SER A 201 4.37 11.03 -6.32
CA SER A 201 3.98 10.96 -7.72
C SER A 201 3.81 12.37 -8.30
N LYS A 202 4.82 12.87 -9.02
CA LYS A 202 4.86 14.25 -9.55
C LYS A 202 3.59 14.68 -10.29
N GLY A 203 3.02 13.77 -11.06
CA GLY A 203 1.82 14.00 -11.85
C GLY A 203 0.50 13.72 -11.14
N SER A 204 0.47 13.31 -9.87
CA SER A 204 -0.75 12.78 -9.24
C SER A 204 -1.91 13.78 -9.15
N PHE A 205 -3.15 13.30 -9.24
CA PHE A 205 -4.33 14.10 -8.89
C PHE A 205 -4.48 14.39 -7.39
N LEU A 206 -3.62 13.81 -6.53
CA LEU A 206 -3.53 14.14 -5.11
C LEU A 206 -2.74 15.43 -4.82
N ARG A 207 -2.02 15.98 -5.81
CA ARG A 207 -1.18 17.19 -5.68
C ARG A 207 -1.85 18.41 -5.03
N PRO A 208 -3.15 18.69 -5.23
CA PRO A 208 -3.83 19.78 -4.55
C PRO A 208 -4.18 19.52 -3.08
N TYR A 209 -4.11 18.26 -2.63
CA TYR A 209 -4.64 17.81 -1.34
C TYR A 209 -3.57 17.30 -0.37
N LEU A 210 -2.42 16.88 -0.88
CA LEU A 210 -1.28 16.38 -0.12
C LEU A 210 -0.03 17.21 -0.43
N ASP A 211 0.85 17.29 0.54
CA ASP A 211 2.22 17.76 0.30
C ASP A 211 2.92 16.83 -0.71
N TYR A 212 3.89 17.38 -1.42
CA TYR A 212 4.72 16.63 -2.34
C TYR A 212 6.18 16.76 -1.99
N GLU A 213 6.87 15.62 -2.00
CA GLU A 213 8.32 15.55 -1.93
C GLU A 213 8.81 14.63 -3.05
N GLU A 214 9.85 15.07 -3.77
CA GLU A 214 10.50 14.22 -4.76
C GLU A 214 11.17 13.04 -4.05
N PHE A 215 10.91 11.81 -4.49
CA PHE A 215 11.39 10.61 -3.80
C PHE A 215 12.91 10.60 -3.64
N SER A 216 13.65 11.01 -4.68
CA SER A 216 15.11 11.12 -4.66
C SER A 216 15.63 12.05 -3.54
N SER A 217 14.87 13.09 -3.17
CA SER A 217 15.25 14.07 -2.15
C SER A 217 15.18 13.51 -0.72
N LEU A 218 14.44 12.40 -0.53
CA LEU A 218 14.24 11.75 0.77
C LEU A 218 15.45 10.96 1.24
N PHE A 219 16.37 10.68 0.33
CA PHE A 219 17.61 9.95 0.56
C PHE A 219 18.72 10.90 0.13
N GLY A 220 19.29 11.64 1.11
CA GLY A 220 20.31 12.65 0.83
C GLY A 220 21.39 12.11 -0.12
N LYS A 221 21.97 12.98 -0.97
CA LYS A 221 22.93 12.63 -2.01
C LYS A 221 23.92 11.58 -1.49
N ARG A 222 23.69 10.29 -1.80
CA ARG A 222 24.68 9.25 -1.52
C ARG A 222 25.86 9.58 -2.40
N VAL A 223 26.94 10.09 -1.80
CA VAL A 223 28.24 10.14 -2.46
C VAL A 223 28.55 8.70 -2.83
N VAL A 224 28.45 8.40 -4.12
CA VAL A 224 28.95 7.15 -4.66
C VAL A 224 30.45 7.18 -4.39
N ALA A 225 30.90 6.47 -3.37
CA ALA A 225 32.32 6.23 -3.19
C ALA A 225 32.78 5.46 -4.44
N ALA A 226 33.69 6.08 -5.19
CA ALA A 226 34.30 5.55 -6.40
C ALA A 226 35.10 4.27 -6.13
#